data_AF-A0A3N5YZZ4-F1
#
_entry.id   AF-A0A3N5YZZ4-F1
#
_cell.length_a   1.000
_cell.length_b   1.000
_cell.length_c   1.000
_cell.angle_alpha   90.00
_cell.angle_beta   90.00
_cell.angle_gamma   90.00
#
_symmetry.space_group_name_H-M   'P 1'
#
loop_
_entity.id
_entity.type
_entity.pdbx_description
1 polymer ?
#
loop_
_entity_poly.entity_id
_entity_poly.type
_entity_poly.pdbx_seq_one_letter_code
_entity_poly.pdbx_strand_id
1 'polypeptide(L)'
;MAGGDIDGVIVRHPMAQGLLSFREGMAWALFWSAVALIGAFVLNPVCAAIFLGAGAFEALYCWLWRVSPYRALVSGAVKTSGSMAAVFAVDPRPDPVFMIVLFFAFFFWEIGGQNIPNDLTDLEADRRMRARTIPVHFGVTRAVILAGLSLALALILIVVVFHLSALPQAGVFALLALAAGGWLLALPVLKLFERKDRAAAMRLFTRASYYPAALLAVVALGLIST
;
A
#
# COMPACT_ATOMS: atom_id res chain seq x y z
N MET A 1 5.50 -3.00 25.40
CA MET A 1 4.69 -4.13 24.91
C MET A 1 4.43 -3.92 23.42
N ALA A 2 4.99 -4.77 22.57
CA ALA A 2 4.91 -4.72 21.10
C ALA A 2 3.61 -5.34 20.57
N GLY A 3 2.46 -4.98 21.16
CA GLY A 3 1.18 -5.65 20.92
C GLY A 3 0.39 -5.14 19.71
N GLY A 4 1.03 -4.79 18.59
CA GLY A 4 0.29 -4.28 17.43
C GLY A 4 1.07 -4.11 16.12
N ASP A 5 2.32 -4.54 16.07
CA ASP A 5 3.15 -4.54 14.86
C ASP A 5 2.99 -5.89 14.15
N ILE A 6 2.29 -5.89 13.01
CA ILE A 6 2.00 -7.12 12.25
C ILE A 6 3.31 -7.74 11.72
N ASP A 7 4.31 -6.89 11.42
CA ASP A 7 5.61 -7.31 10.89
C ASP A 7 6.50 -7.96 11.95
N GLY A 8 6.13 -7.87 13.23
CA GLY A 8 6.86 -8.42 14.38
C GLY A 8 6.37 -9.78 14.89
N VAL A 9 5.32 -10.37 14.29
CA VAL A 9 4.64 -11.56 14.86
C VAL A 9 5.49 -12.84 14.78
N ILE A 10 6.38 -12.95 13.79
CA ILE A 10 7.25 -14.14 13.61
C ILE A 10 8.71 -13.79 13.94
N VAL A 11 9.47 -13.24 12.99
CA VAL A 11 10.84 -12.76 13.22
C VAL A 11 11.12 -11.56 12.33
N ARG A 12 11.56 -10.45 12.93
CA ARG A 12 11.90 -9.22 12.19
C ARG A 12 13.34 -9.29 11.67
N HIS A 13 13.54 -9.08 10.36
CA HIS A 13 14.86 -9.08 9.71
C HIS A 13 15.68 -10.39 9.86
N PRO A 14 15.16 -11.56 9.42
CA PRO A 14 15.80 -12.87 9.63
C PRO A 14 17.22 -12.97 9.05
N MET A 15 17.50 -12.32 7.91
CA MET A 15 18.86 -12.26 7.35
C MET A 15 19.83 -11.45 8.21
N ALA A 16 19.37 -10.35 8.83
CA ALA A 16 20.20 -9.53 9.71
C ALA A 16 20.49 -10.23 11.05
N GLN A 17 19.59 -11.12 11.48
CA GLN A 17 19.75 -11.96 12.67
C GLN A 17 20.55 -13.25 12.39
N GLY A 18 20.98 -13.50 11.14
CA GLY A 18 21.72 -14.70 10.78
C GLY A 18 20.89 -15.99 10.71
N LEU A 19 19.56 -15.90 10.77
CA LEU A 19 18.65 -17.04 10.68
C LEU A 19 18.45 -17.53 9.22
N LEU A 20 18.77 -16.67 8.25
CA LEU A 20 18.71 -16.97 6.82
C LEU A 20 19.94 -16.38 6.14
N SER A 21 20.67 -17.19 5.38
CA SER A 21 21.79 -16.69 4.60
C SER A 21 21.29 -15.85 3.41
N PHE A 22 22.15 -14.97 2.91
CA PHE A 22 21.85 -14.18 1.70
C PHE A 22 21.51 -15.07 0.49
N ARG A 23 22.19 -16.21 0.35
CA ARG A 23 21.96 -17.15 -0.76
C ARG A 23 20.58 -17.80 -0.68
N GLU A 24 20.17 -18.21 0.51
CA GLU A 24 18.84 -18.79 0.72
C GLU A 24 17.74 -17.74 0.49
N GLY A 25 17.92 -16.52 1.02
CA GLY A 25 17.00 -15.41 0.76
C GLY A 25 16.88 -15.05 -0.72
N MET A 26 18.00 -15.03 -1.44
CA MET A 26 18.03 -14.77 -2.89
C MET A 26 17.34 -15.90 -3.66
N ALA A 27 17.66 -17.17 -3.37
CA ALA A 27 17.05 -18.31 -4.02
C ALA A 27 15.53 -18.33 -3.81
N TRP A 28 15.08 -18.04 -2.58
CA TRP A 28 13.65 -17.91 -2.25
C TRP A 28 12.97 -16.80 -3.07
N ALA A 29 13.55 -15.60 -3.09
CA ALA A 29 13.00 -14.47 -3.84
C ALA A 29 12.93 -14.76 -5.35
N LEU A 30 13.98 -15.34 -5.93
CA LEU A 30 14.03 -15.68 -7.35
C LEU A 30 13.03 -16.77 -7.71
N PHE A 31 12.89 -17.80 -6.87
CA PHE A 31 11.93 -18.87 -7.09
C PHE A 31 10.49 -18.32 -7.16
N TRP A 32 10.07 -17.55 -6.16
CA TRP A 32 8.73 -16.97 -6.15
C TRP A 32 8.52 -15.92 -7.24
N SER A 33 9.57 -15.18 -7.61
CA SER A 33 9.51 -14.25 -8.75
C SER A 33 9.29 -14.98 -10.07
N ALA A 34 9.95 -16.13 -10.27
CA ALA A 34 9.74 -16.95 -11.47
C ALA A 34 8.32 -17.53 -11.51
N VAL A 35 7.83 -18.08 -10.40
CA VAL A 35 6.45 -18.59 -10.29
C VAL A 35 5.43 -17.49 -10.59
N ALA A 36 5.60 -16.31 -9.97
CA ALA A 36 4.72 -15.16 -10.18
C ALA A 36 4.76 -14.67 -11.63
N LEU A 37 5.94 -14.58 -12.25
CA LEU A 37 6.11 -14.14 -13.63
C LEU A 37 5.45 -15.12 -14.61
N ILE A 38 5.63 -16.44 -14.41
CA ILE A 38 4.97 -17.47 -15.22
C ILE A 38 3.46 -17.35 -15.07
N GLY A 39 2.95 -17.27 -13.85
CA GLY A 39 1.52 -17.11 -13.59
C GLY A 39 0.96 -15.85 -14.23
N ALA A 40 1.66 -14.71 -14.11
CA ALA A 40 1.27 -13.46 -14.73
C ALA A 40 1.22 -13.57 -16.26
N PHE A 41 2.24 -14.19 -16.88
CA PHE A 41 2.29 -14.38 -18.33
C PHE A 41 1.16 -15.29 -18.84
N VAL A 42 0.85 -16.36 -18.10
CA VAL A 42 -0.25 -17.29 -18.42
C VAL A 42 -1.61 -16.60 -18.32
N LEU A 43 -1.81 -15.71 -17.34
CA LEU A 43 -3.05 -14.94 -17.20
C LEU A 43 -3.20 -13.89 -18.30
N ASN A 44 -2.18 -13.04 -18.47
CA ASN A 44 -2.15 -11.99 -19.48
C ASN A 44 -0.70 -11.47 -19.62
N PRO A 45 -0.11 -11.42 -20.83
CA PRO A 45 1.24 -10.88 -21.04
C PRO A 45 1.43 -9.45 -20.50
N VAL A 46 0.36 -8.64 -20.44
CA VAL A 46 0.39 -7.31 -19.81
C VAL A 46 0.67 -7.40 -18.31
N CYS A 47 0.14 -8.41 -17.61
CA CYS A 47 0.43 -8.64 -16.19
C CYS A 47 1.91 -8.98 -15.96
N ALA A 48 2.54 -9.73 -16.88
CA ALA A 48 3.98 -9.99 -16.82
C ALA A 48 4.80 -8.69 -16.98
N ALA A 49 4.39 -7.80 -17.90
CA ALA A 49 5.02 -6.49 -18.06
C ALA A 49 4.85 -5.62 -16.80
N ILE A 50 3.65 -5.60 -16.20
CA ILE A 50 3.39 -4.90 -14.93
C ILE A 50 4.28 -5.46 -13.82
N PHE A 51 4.40 -6.78 -13.71
CA PHE A 51 5.25 -7.44 -12.69
C PHE A 51 6.73 -7.05 -12.84
N LEU A 52 7.27 -7.10 -14.06
CA LEU A 52 8.66 -6.70 -14.32
C LEU A 52 8.90 -5.21 -14.04
N GLY A 53 7.97 -4.35 -14.46
CA GLY A 53 8.03 -2.92 -14.18
C GLY A 53 7.98 -2.62 -12.68
N ALA A 54 7.09 -3.31 -11.95
CA ALA A 54 6.99 -3.21 -10.50
C ALA A 54 8.28 -3.68 -9.80
N GLY A 55 8.89 -4.78 -10.27
CA GLY A 55 10.18 -5.25 -9.77
C GLY A 55 11.31 -4.23 -9.98
N ALA A 56 11.35 -3.58 -11.15
CA ALA A 56 12.31 -2.50 -11.42
C ALA A 56 12.08 -1.28 -10.51
N PHE A 57 10.82 -0.90 -10.29
CA PHE A 57 10.47 0.17 -9.35
C PHE A 57 10.75 -0.21 -7.90
N GLU A 58 10.60 -1.47 -7.50
CA GLU A 58 10.98 -1.91 -6.14
C GLU A 58 12.50 -1.79 -5.94
N ALA A 59 13.32 -2.18 -6.93
CA ALA A 59 14.76 -1.97 -6.88
C ALA A 59 15.11 -0.47 -6.79
N LEU A 60 14.41 0.39 -7.56
CA LEU A 60 14.55 1.84 -7.49
C LEU A 60 14.16 2.37 -6.10
N TYR A 61 13.06 1.89 -5.52
CA TYR A 61 12.58 2.25 -4.19
C TYR A 61 13.62 1.94 -3.11
N CYS A 62 14.22 0.74 -3.15
CA CYS A 62 15.31 0.34 -2.25
C CYS A 62 16.52 1.28 -2.36
N TRP A 63 16.91 1.62 -3.59
CA TRP A 63 18.04 2.53 -3.83
C TRP A 63 17.77 3.96 -3.35
N LEU A 64 16.55 4.47 -3.55
CA LEU A 64 16.18 5.84 -3.20
C LEU A 64 16.16 6.11 -1.69
N TRP A 65 16.20 5.08 -0.83
CA TRP A 65 16.13 5.22 0.63
C TRP A 65 17.10 6.25 1.23
N ARG A 66 18.33 6.33 0.70
CA ARG A 66 19.34 7.34 1.14
C ARG A 66 19.46 8.54 0.21
N VAL A 67 18.72 8.55 -0.91
CA VAL A 67 18.88 9.55 -1.99
C VAL A 67 17.76 10.58 -1.97
N SER A 68 16.51 10.16 -1.77
CA SER A 68 15.34 11.03 -1.99
C SER A 68 14.12 10.66 -1.13
N PRO A 69 13.37 11.67 -0.62
CA PRO A 69 12.08 11.45 0.05
C PRO A 69 10.97 11.00 -0.89
N TYR A 70 11.17 11.13 -2.21
CA TYR A 70 10.19 10.73 -3.22
C TYR A 70 10.14 9.21 -3.43
N ARG A 71 10.88 8.40 -2.65
CA ARG A 71 10.70 6.94 -2.59
C ARG A 71 9.26 6.55 -2.29
N ALA A 72 8.52 7.37 -1.53
CA ALA A 72 7.12 7.13 -1.22
C ALA A 72 6.25 7.03 -2.49
N LEU A 73 6.54 7.85 -3.51
CA LEU A 73 5.83 7.80 -4.79
C LEU A 73 6.14 6.50 -5.54
N VAL A 74 7.39 6.06 -5.51
CA VAL A 74 7.78 4.78 -6.12
C VAL A 74 7.12 3.60 -5.38
N SER A 75 7.08 3.62 -4.05
CA SER A 75 6.33 2.64 -3.24
C SER A 75 4.86 2.61 -3.64
N GLY A 76 4.22 3.79 -3.73
CA GLY A 76 2.85 3.95 -4.21
C GLY A 76 2.62 3.22 -5.53
N ALA A 77 3.47 3.46 -6.53
CA ALA A 77 3.37 2.82 -7.84
C ALA A 77 3.55 1.30 -7.78
N VAL A 78 4.52 0.80 -7.00
CA VAL A 78 4.76 -0.65 -6.86
C VAL A 78 3.57 -1.34 -6.20
N LYS A 79 3.03 -0.80 -5.10
CA LYS A 79 1.98 -1.50 -4.36
C LYS A 79 0.63 -1.45 -5.10
N THR A 80 0.40 -0.38 -5.86
CA THR A 80 -0.75 -0.29 -6.77
C THR A 80 -0.63 -1.20 -7.99
N SER A 81 0.58 -1.62 -8.39
CA SER A 81 0.73 -2.50 -9.57
C SER A 81 -0.02 -3.82 -9.41
N GLY A 82 -0.20 -4.29 -8.17
CA GLY A 82 -0.99 -5.49 -7.86
C GLY A 82 -2.47 -5.34 -8.24
N SER A 83 -3.11 -4.21 -7.92
CA SER A 83 -4.50 -3.97 -8.30
C SER A 83 -4.64 -3.78 -9.81
N MET A 84 -3.66 -3.14 -10.46
CA MET A 84 -3.65 -3.01 -11.93
C MET A 84 -3.54 -4.37 -12.63
N ALA A 85 -2.62 -5.23 -12.18
CA ALA A 85 -2.46 -6.58 -12.71
C ALA A 85 -3.70 -7.44 -12.46
N ALA A 86 -4.35 -7.30 -11.31
CA ALA A 86 -5.58 -8.03 -11.00
C ALA A 86 -6.72 -7.70 -11.98
N VAL A 87 -6.87 -6.43 -12.38
CA VAL A 87 -7.86 -6.04 -13.40
C VAL A 87 -7.50 -6.62 -14.76
N PHE A 88 -6.25 -6.47 -15.22
CA PHE A 88 -5.82 -7.03 -16.51
C PHE A 88 -5.86 -8.56 -16.58
N ALA A 89 -5.78 -9.24 -15.43
CA ALA A 89 -5.90 -10.69 -15.36
C ALA A 89 -7.32 -11.19 -15.68
N VAL A 90 -8.34 -10.36 -15.48
CA VAL A 90 -9.74 -10.72 -15.73
C VAL A 90 -10.34 -10.01 -16.95
N ASP A 91 -9.87 -8.82 -17.26
CA ASP A 91 -10.30 -8.03 -18.42
C ASP A 91 -9.08 -7.57 -19.23
N PRO A 92 -8.86 -8.11 -20.44
CA PRO A 92 -7.75 -7.69 -21.31
C PRO A 92 -7.86 -6.26 -21.85
N ARG A 93 -9.04 -5.63 -21.78
CA ARG A 93 -9.32 -4.28 -22.29
C ARG A 93 -10.12 -3.45 -21.28
N PRO A 94 -9.57 -3.23 -20.07
CA PRO A 94 -10.28 -2.52 -19.04
C PRO A 94 -10.49 -1.06 -19.43
N ASP A 95 -11.56 -0.46 -18.92
CA ASP A 95 -11.82 0.95 -19.11
C ASP A 95 -10.65 1.81 -18.57
N PRO A 96 -10.05 2.69 -19.42
CA PRO A 96 -8.89 3.48 -19.00
C PRO A 96 -9.17 4.43 -17.83
N VAL A 97 -10.40 4.95 -17.73
CA VAL A 97 -10.77 5.89 -16.66
C VAL A 97 -10.84 5.14 -15.33
N PHE A 98 -11.51 3.98 -15.31
CA PHE A 98 -11.52 3.09 -14.14
C PHE A 98 -10.10 2.75 -13.68
N MET A 99 -9.21 2.38 -14.61
CA MET A 99 -7.81 2.05 -14.30
C MET A 99 -7.05 3.22 -13.67
N ILE A 100 -7.19 4.43 -14.22
CA ILE A 100 -6.54 5.63 -13.67
C ILE A 100 -7.06 5.95 -12.27
N VAL A 101 -8.37 5.90 -12.07
CA VAL A 101 -8.97 6.21 -10.76
C VAL A 101 -8.60 5.15 -9.72
N LEU A 102 -8.65 3.87 -10.08
CA LEU A 102 -8.23 2.76 -9.23
C LEU A 102 -6.73 2.87 -8.87
N PHE A 103 -5.90 3.24 -9.84
CA PHE A 103 -4.48 3.47 -9.62
C PHE A 103 -4.28 4.53 -8.53
N PHE A 104 -4.86 5.71 -8.71
CA PHE A 104 -4.68 6.81 -7.77
C PHE A 104 -5.31 6.53 -6.40
N ALA A 105 -6.44 5.82 -6.33
CA ALA A 105 -7.07 5.43 -5.07
C ALA A 105 -6.12 4.61 -4.19
N PHE A 106 -5.53 3.54 -4.73
CA PHE A 106 -4.59 2.69 -4.00
C PHE A 106 -3.22 3.36 -3.82
N PHE A 107 -2.78 4.18 -4.77
CA PHE A 107 -1.53 4.92 -4.68
C PHE A 107 -1.52 5.88 -3.48
N PHE A 108 -2.59 6.65 -3.30
CA PHE A 108 -2.70 7.56 -2.17
C PHE A 108 -2.96 6.84 -0.85
N TRP A 109 -3.69 5.71 -0.86
CA TRP A 109 -3.82 4.84 0.31
C TRP A 109 -2.46 4.31 0.76
N GLU A 110 -1.63 3.82 -0.17
CA GLU A 110 -0.28 3.31 0.15
C GLU A 110 0.59 4.42 0.75
N ILE A 111 0.61 5.62 0.16
CA ILE A 111 1.43 6.73 0.66
C ILE A 111 1.00 7.14 2.07
N GLY A 112 -0.30 7.40 2.27
CA GLY A 112 -0.79 7.98 3.52
C GLY A 112 -1.05 6.96 4.62
N GLY A 113 -1.42 5.74 4.25
CA GLY A 113 -1.80 4.67 5.16
C GLY A 113 -0.67 3.71 5.51
N GLN A 114 0.32 3.54 4.64
CA GLN A 114 1.41 2.56 4.86
C GLN A 114 2.78 3.23 4.89
N ASN A 115 3.18 3.90 3.80
CA ASN A 115 4.55 4.40 3.62
C ASN A 115 4.93 5.48 4.65
N ILE A 116 4.18 6.58 4.73
CA ILE A 116 4.48 7.66 5.70
C ILE A 116 4.35 7.17 7.16
N PRO A 117 3.30 6.43 7.56
CA PRO A 117 3.19 5.91 8.92
C PRO A 117 4.32 4.95 9.31
N ASN A 118 4.82 4.14 8.36
CA ASN A 118 5.97 3.29 8.59
C ASN A 118 7.25 4.11 8.80
N ASP A 119 7.53 5.09 7.93
CA ASP A 119 8.67 6.01 8.07
C ASP A 119 8.61 6.80 9.39
N LEU A 120 7.41 7.17 9.86
CA LEU A 120 7.21 7.82 11.16
C LEU A 120 7.51 6.88 12.33
N THR A 121 7.20 5.59 12.19
CA THR A 121 7.48 4.58 13.21
C THR A 121 8.98 4.35 13.38
N ASP A 122 9.71 4.36 12.26
CA ASP A 122 11.15 4.08 12.21
C ASP A 122 12.01 5.37 12.21
N LEU A 123 11.41 6.53 12.46
CA LEU A 123 12.03 7.86 12.36
C LEU A 123 13.40 7.99 13.06
N GLU A 124 13.55 7.43 14.26
CA GLU A 124 14.81 7.47 14.98
C GLU A 124 15.91 6.63 14.32
N ALA A 125 15.55 5.43 13.85
CA ALA A 125 16.46 4.54 13.14
C ALA A 125 16.87 5.15 11.79
N ASP A 126 15.91 5.72 11.06
CA ASP A 126 16.11 6.43 9.80
C ASP A 126 17.08 7.60 9.96
N ARG A 127 16.93 8.41 11.03
CA ARG A 127 17.87 9.50 11.33
C ARG A 127 19.28 8.99 11.59
N ARG A 128 19.44 7.91 12.38
CA ARG A 128 20.75 7.30 12.66
C ARG A 128 21.41 6.77 11.38
N MET A 129 20.63 6.18 10.49
CA MET A 129 21.11 5.63 9.22
C MET A 129 21.19 6.66 8.08
N ARG A 130 20.91 7.94 8.37
CA ARG A 130 20.90 9.05 7.40
C ARG A 130 20.00 8.77 6.19
N ALA A 131 18.86 8.13 6.44
CA ALA A 131 17.82 7.94 5.44
C ALA A 131 17.24 9.30 5.02
N ARG A 132 16.67 9.36 3.81
CA ARG A 132 16.00 10.55 3.29
C ARG A 132 14.49 10.32 3.17
N THR A 133 13.84 9.82 4.22
CA THR A 133 12.38 9.62 4.24
C THR A 133 11.62 10.95 4.43
N ILE A 134 10.32 10.97 4.10
CA ILE A 134 9.46 12.16 4.20
C ILE A 134 9.54 12.81 5.59
N PRO A 135 9.34 12.08 6.72
CA PRO A 135 9.39 12.70 8.04
C PRO A 135 10.80 13.13 8.47
N VAL A 136 11.87 12.52 7.94
CA VAL A 136 13.24 12.99 8.17
C VAL A 136 13.50 14.30 7.44
N HIS A 137 13.12 14.40 6.17
CA HIS A 137 13.46 15.53 5.32
C HIS A 137 12.52 16.73 5.52
N PHE A 138 11.21 16.50 5.59
CA PHE A 138 10.20 17.56 5.71
C PHE A 138 9.71 17.77 7.15
N GLY A 139 10.09 16.90 8.07
CA GLY A 139 9.65 16.93 9.47
C GLY A 139 8.31 16.23 9.69
N VAL A 140 8.07 15.86 10.95
CA VAL A 140 6.90 15.07 11.38
C VAL A 140 5.58 15.75 11.02
N THR A 141 5.43 17.04 11.30
CA THR A 141 4.17 17.75 11.06
C THR A 141 3.76 17.73 9.58
N ARG A 142 4.70 17.99 8.66
CA ARG A 142 4.43 17.96 7.22
C ARG A 142 4.14 16.55 6.74
N ALA A 143 4.85 15.55 7.24
CA ALA A 143 4.59 14.15 6.93
C ALA A 143 3.16 13.75 7.31
N VAL A 144 2.70 14.10 8.52
CA VAL A 144 1.33 13.80 8.96
C VAL A 144 0.28 14.53 8.12
N ILE A 145 0.52 15.80 7.74
CA ILE A 145 -0.36 16.53 6.80
C ILE A 145 -0.45 15.79 5.46
N LEU A 146 0.69 15.40 4.88
CA LEU A 146 0.73 14.68 3.61
C LEU A 146 0.03 13.32 3.70
N ALA A 147 0.17 12.61 4.82
CA ALA A 147 -0.55 11.36 5.06
C ALA A 147 -2.06 11.58 5.09
N GLY A 148 -2.52 12.59 5.83
CA GLY A 148 -3.94 12.96 5.90
C GLY A 148 -4.53 13.35 4.55
N LEU A 149 -3.83 14.22 3.78
CA LEU A 149 -4.27 14.63 2.46
C LEU A 149 -4.33 13.45 1.48
N SER A 150 -3.33 12.57 1.51
CA SER A 150 -3.32 11.36 0.68
C SER A 150 -4.51 10.45 1.02
N LEU A 151 -4.76 10.20 2.31
CA LEU A 151 -5.91 9.38 2.72
C LEU A 151 -7.26 10.01 2.38
N ALA A 152 -7.40 11.34 2.47
CA ALA A 152 -8.59 12.04 2.04
C ALA A 152 -8.84 11.84 0.53
N LEU A 153 -7.80 11.98 -0.30
CA LEU A 153 -7.89 11.71 -1.73
C LEU A 153 -8.22 10.24 -2.02
N ALA A 154 -7.62 9.29 -1.31
CA ALA A 154 -7.92 7.87 -1.45
C ALA A 154 -9.40 7.56 -1.17
N LEU A 155 -9.96 8.15 -0.10
CA LEU A 155 -11.37 7.98 0.27
C LEU A 155 -12.34 8.65 -0.72
N ILE A 156 -11.95 9.75 -1.36
CA ILE A 156 -12.77 10.34 -2.43
C ILE A 156 -12.72 9.45 -3.66
N LEU A 157 -11.53 9.04 -4.07
CA LEU A 157 -11.35 8.24 -5.28
C LEU A 157 -11.97 6.86 -5.17
N ILE A 158 -11.98 6.23 -3.99
CA ILE A 158 -12.62 4.90 -3.84
C ILE A 158 -14.13 4.98 -4.11
N VAL A 159 -14.80 6.08 -3.74
CA VAL A 159 -16.22 6.29 -4.08
C VAL A 159 -16.39 6.31 -5.60
N VAL A 160 -15.51 7.03 -6.30
CA VAL A 160 -15.51 7.08 -7.76
C VAL A 160 -15.22 5.70 -8.36
N VAL A 161 -14.29 4.91 -7.79
CA VAL A 161 -14.03 3.51 -8.20
C VAL A 161 -15.31 2.68 -8.14
N PHE A 162 -16.06 2.75 -7.05
CA PHE A 162 -17.32 2.01 -6.94
C PHE A 162 -18.34 2.44 -8.00
N HIS A 163 -18.49 3.75 -8.25
CA HIS A 163 -19.41 4.26 -9.27
C HIS A 163 -19.00 3.93 -10.71
N LEU A 164 -17.71 3.79 -10.99
CA LEU A 164 -17.20 3.35 -12.29
C LEU A 164 -17.21 1.82 -12.44
N SER A 165 -17.33 1.08 -11.34
CA SER A 165 -17.35 -0.39 -11.37
C SER A 165 -18.68 -0.93 -11.92
N ALA A 166 -18.66 -2.16 -12.41
CA ALA A 166 -19.85 -2.89 -12.84
C ALA A 166 -20.70 -3.43 -11.67
N LEU A 167 -20.39 -3.06 -10.42
CA LEU A 167 -21.09 -3.58 -9.24
C LEU A 167 -22.52 -3.01 -9.16
N PRO A 168 -23.56 -3.86 -9.09
CA PRO A 168 -24.91 -3.38 -8.86
C PRO A 168 -25.02 -2.67 -7.50
N GLN A 169 -25.91 -1.69 -7.42
CA GLN A 169 -26.08 -0.86 -6.22
C GLN A 169 -24.77 -0.19 -5.74
N ALA A 170 -23.88 0.15 -6.68
CA ALA A 170 -22.57 0.75 -6.43
C ALA A 170 -22.58 1.86 -5.36
N GLY A 171 -23.60 2.72 -5.33
CA GLY A 171 -23.71 3.79 -4.32
C GLY A 171 -23.83 3.27 -2.88
N VAL A 172 -24.56 2.18 -2.65
CA VAL A 172 -24.69 1.55 -1.32
C VAL A 172 -23.35 0.96 -0.88
N PHE A 173 -22.69 0.22 -1.77
CA PHE A 173 -21.38 -0.36 -1.47
C PHE A 173 -20.27 0.69 -1.34
N ALA A 174 -20.37 1.82 -2.06
CA ALA A 174 -19.51 2.97 -1.85
C ALA A 174 -19.66 3.56 -0.44
N LEU A 175 -20.88 3.64 0.10
CA LEU A 175 -21.12 4.09 1.48
C LEU A 175 -20.51 3.11 2.51
N LEU A 176 -20.62 1.79 2.26
CA LEU A 176 -19.99 0.78 3.12
C LEU A 176 -18.46 0.88 3.07
N ALA A 177 -17.88 1.07 1.87
CA ALA A 177 -16.44 1.29 1.69
C ALA A 177 -15.96 2.57 2.38
N LEU A 178 -16.74 3.64 2.33
CA LEU A 178 -16.48 4.88 3.07
C LEU A 178 -16.57 4.68 4.58
N ALA A 179 -17.57 3.93 5.06
CA ALA A 179 -17.71 3.65 6.49
C ALA A 179 -16.50 2.85 7.01
N ALA A 180 -16.08 1.83 6.27
CA ALA A 180 -14.85 1.08 6.55
C ALA A 180 -13.61 2.00 6.53
N GLY A 181 -13.51 2.88 5.53
CA GLY A 181 -12.43 3.86 5.40
C GLY A 181 -12.42 4.89 6.54
N GLY A 182 -13.59 5.32 7.01
CA GLY A 182 -13.72 6.20 8.17
C GLY A 182 -13.12 5.55 9.42
N TRP A 183 -13.44 4.29 9.67
CA TRP A 183 -12.95 3.55 10.82
C TRP A 183 -11.47 3.15 10.74
N LEU A 184 -11.02 2.70 9.57
CA LEU A 184 -9.67 2.15 9.38
C LEU A 184 -8.63 3.20 8.99
N LEU A 185 -9.03 4.32 8.37
CA LEU A 185 -8.11 5.33 7.84
C LEU A 185 -8.33 6.70 8.48
N ALA A 186 -9.56 7.23 8.45
CA ALA A 186 -9.84 8.60 8.89
C ALA A 186 -9.65 8.78 10.41
N LEU A 187 -10.23 7.92 11.23
CA LEU A 187 -10.08 8.01 12.69
C LEU A 187 -8.62 7.82 13.15
N PRO A 188 -7.85 6.84 12.65
CA PRO A 188 -6.45 6.70 13.03
C PRO A 188 -5.57 7.87 12.56
N VAL A 189 -5.82 8.44 11.38
CA VAL A 189 -5.02 9.59 10.92
C VAL A 189 -5.33 10.87 11.72
N LEU A 190 -6.58 11.09 12.13
CA LEU A 190 -6.92 12.20 13.06
C LEU A 190 -6.18 12.05 14.39
N LYS A 191 -6.13 10.84 14.96
CA LYS A 191 -5.34 10.57 16.17
C LYS A 191 -3.83 10.79 15.94
N LEU A 192 -3.34 10.53 14.73
CA LEU A 192 -1.96 10.85 14.36
C LEU A 192 -1.72 12.36 14.25
N PHE A 193 -2.68 13.16 13.76
CA PHE A 193 -2.61 14.61 13.79
C PHE A 193 -2.51 15.17 15.21
N GLU A 194 -3.29 14.63 16.14
CA GLU A 194 -3.28 15.06 17.54
C GLU A 194 -1.95 14.70 18.21
N ARG A 195 -1.55 13.43 18.15
CA ARG A 195 -0.45 12.90 18.97
C ARG A 195 0.92 13.03 18.32
N LYS A 196 1.01 12.89 17.00
CA LYS A 196 2.26 12.90 16.21
C LYS A 196 3.35 11.97 16.79
N ASP A 197 2.94 10.87 17.42
CA ASP A 197 3.82 9.93 18.08
C ASP A 197 3.92 8.61 17.31
N ARG A 198 4.97 7.83 17.62
CA ARG A 198 5.24 6.51 17.04
C ARG A 198 4.05 5.55 17.20
N ALA A 199 3.36 5.62 18.34
CA ALA A 199 2.24 4.72 18.63
C ALA A 199 1.03 5.01 17.74
N ALA A 200 0.74 6.28 17.44
CA ALA A 200 -0.32 6.68 16.52
C ALA A 200 0.03 6.33 15.08
N ALA A 201 1.30 6.49 14.68
CA ALA A 201 1.76 6.10 13.35
C ALA A 201 1.61 4.59 13.13
N MET A 202 2.09 3.77 14.07
CA MET A 202 1.92 2.32 14.03
C MET A 202 0.44 1.92 14.04
N ARG A 203 -0.42 2.56 14.84
CA ARG A 203 -1.86 2.29 14.81
C ARG A 203 -2.49 2.58 13.45
N LEU A 204 -2.11 3.69 12.80
CA LEU A 204 -2.59 4.02 11.46
C LEU A 204 -2.10 2.98 10.45
N PHE A 205 -0.81 2.62 10.48
CA PHE A 205 -0.22 1.58 9.64
C PHE A 205 -1.01 0.27 9.74
N THR A 206 -1.12 -0.28 10.94
CA THR A 206 -1.80 -1.56 11.21
C THR A 206 -3.26 -1.51 10.77
N ARG A 207 -3.99 -0.42 11.04
CA ARG A 207 -5.40 -0.29 10.65
C ARG A 207 -5.57 -0.15 9.13
N ALA A 208 -4.71 0.61 8.49
CA ALA A 208 -4.73 0.80 7.05
C ALA A 208 -4.44 -0.51 6.29
N SER A 209 -3.61 -1.41 6.82
CA SER A 209 -3.33 -2.73 6.21
C SER A 209 -4.58 -3.62 6.10
N TYR A 210 -5.59 -3.42 6.95
CA TYR A 210 -6.86 -4.13 6.86
C TYR A 210 -7.84 -3.53 5.83
N TYR A 211 -7.57 -2.34 5.29
CA TYR A 211 -8.50 -1.66 4.40
C TYR A 211 -8.72 -2.39 3.06
N PRO A 212 -7.70 -2.89 2.36
CA PRO A 212 -7.91 -3.68 1.14
C PRO A 212 -8.76 -4.93 1.38
N ALA A 213 -8.59 -5.62 2.52
CA ALA A 213 -9.41 -6.77 2.88
C ALA A 213 -10.87 -6.37 3.19
N ALA A 214 -11.07 -5.21 3.84
CA ALA A 214 -12.41 -4.67 4.04
C ALA A 214 -13.09 -4.31 2.71
N LEU A 215 -12.36 -3.71 1.76
CA LEU A 215 -12.87 -3.43 0.42
C LEU A 215 -13.25 -4.71 -0.33
N LEU A 216 -12.41 -5.75 -0.25
CA LEU A 216 -12.73 -7.06 -0.82
C LEU A 216 -14.02 -7.64 -0.23
N ALA A 217 -14.21 -7.55 1.10
CA ALA A 217 -15.43 -8.00 1.75
C ALA A 217 -16.67 -7.21 1.27
N VAL A 218 -16.55 -5.89 1.14
CA VAL A 218 -17.63 -5.03 0.62
C VAL A 218 -18.00 -5.41 -0.82
N VAL A 219 -17.02 -5.61 -1.69
CA VAL A 219 -17.25 -6.03 -3.09
C VAL A 219 -17.85 -7.44 -3.14
N ALA A 220 -17.35 -8.39 -2.35
CA ALA A 220 -17.87 -9.75 -2.30
C ALA A 220 -19.33 -9.79 -1.82
N LEU A 221 -19.69 -9.00 -0.81
CA LEU A 221 -21.08 -8.84 -0.39
C LEU A 221 -21.94 -8.28 -1.53
N GLY A 222 -21.43 -7.30 -2.27
CA GLY A 222 -22.10 -6.76 -3.45
C GLY A 222 -22.39 -7.82 -4.50
N LEU A 223 -21.41 -8.65 -4.83
CA LEU A 223 -21.55 -9.74 -5.81
C LEU A 223 -22.52 -10.86 -5.36
N ILE A 224 -22.75 -11.04 -4.06
CA ILE A 224 -23.68 -12.05 -3.53
C ILE A 224 -25.10 -11.47 -3.36
N SER A 225 -25.22 -10.15 -3.22
CA SER A 225 -26.51 -9.46 -3.06
C SER A 225 -27.28 -9.24 -4.36
N THR A 226 -26.73 -9.71 -5.49
CA THR A 226 -27.23 -9.56 -6.85
C THR A 226 -27.78 -10.86 -7.39
#